data_AF-A0A7Y5GHJ2-F1
#
_entry.id   AF-A0A7Y5GHJ2-F1
#
_cell.length_a   1.000
_cell.length_b   1.000
_cell.length_c   1.000
_cell.angle_alpha   90.00
_cell.angle_beta   90.00
_cell.angle_gamma   90.00
#
_symmetry.space_group_name_H-M   'P 1'
#
loop_
_entity.id
_entity.type
_entity.pdbx_description
1 polymer ?
#
loop_
_entity_poly.entity_id
_entity_poly.type
_entity_poly.pdbx_seq_one_letter_code
_entity_poly.pdbx_strand_id
1 'polypeptide(L)'
;MSCHAAAPSSTQVSDNIFPARTVCLECHQSVRIGKPARRWVDKFSHEQHLKLGNVAPVIAAAIDAGTYLSPPDGLHRQLDTKNPCVACHHGIEQSEQSSNANFPRMADCLVCHNKIDLPFSCTLCHAEGTQLKPANHTADFLDFHSSGKAKLDKQSCAVCHGRRFTCLGCH
;
A
#
# COMPACT_ATOMS: atom_id res chain seq x y z
N MET A 1 13.23 -15.76 -15.45
CA MET A 1 12.74 -16.59 -14.33
C MET A 1 11.64 -15.82 -13.63
N SER A 2 10.38 -16.26 -13.72
CA SER A 2 9.30 -15.66 -12.92
C SER A 2 9.18 -16.46 -11.64
N CYS A 3 9.85 -16.01 -10.57
CA CYS A 3 9.77 -16.65 -9.26
C CYS A 3 8.33 -16.64 -8.71
N HIS A 4 7.50 -15.68 -9.15
CA HIS A 4 6.11 -15.52 -8.74
C HIS A 4 5.13 -15.89 -9.86
N ALA A 5 5.22 -17.12 -10.38
CA ALA A 5 4.42 -17.58 -11.52
C ALA A 5 2.89 -17.49 -11.29
N ALA A 6 2.43 -17.59 -10.04
CA ALA A 6 1.02 -17.49 -9.67
C ALA A 6 0.53 -16.03 -9.50
N ALA A 7 1.43 -15.05 -9.43
CA ALA A 7 1.03 -13.66 -9.21
C ALA A 7 0.10 -13.11 -10.31
N PRO A 8 0.35 -13.34 -11.62
CA PRO A 8 -0.53 -12.82 -12.67
C PRO A 8 -1.98 -13.31 -12.62
N SER A 9 -2.23 -14.47 -12.00
CA SER A 9 -3.56 -15.08 -11.88
C SER A 9 -4.17 -14.96 -10.49
N SER A 10 -3.51 -14.28 -9.54
CA SER A 10 -4.02 -14.14 -8.18
C SER A 10 -5.19 -13.15 -8.13
N THR A 11 -6.28 -13.57 -7.51
CA THR A 11 -7.54 -12.82 -7.39
C THR A 11 -7.83 -12.36 -5.97
N GLN A 12 -7.11 -12.90 -4.98
CA GLN A 12 -7.31 -12.57 -3.56
C GLN A 12 -5.99 -12.55 -2.78
N VAL A 13 -5.96 -11.80 -1.68
CA VAL A 13 -4.76 -11.63 -0.82
C VAL A 13 -4.31 -12.95 -0.18
N SER A 14 -5.22 -13.89 0.02
CA SER A 14 -4.94 -15.20 0.61
C SER A 14 -4.36 -16.21 -0.39
N ASP A 15 -4.27 -15.88 -1.68
CA ASP A 15 -3.63 -16.73 -2.67
C ASP A 15 -2.14 -16.90 -2.34
N ASN A 16 -1.66 -18.15 -2.41
CA ASN A 16 -0.25 -18.41 -2.23
C ASN A 16 0.54 -18.06 -3.50
N ILE A 17 1.08 -16.84 -3.54
CA ILE A 17 1.91 -16.35 -4.64
C ILE A 17 3.41 -16.55 -4.41
N PHE A 18 3.81 -17.29 -3.36
CA PHE A 18 5.22 -17.59 -3.13
C PHE A 18 5.75 -18.59 -4.17
N PRO A 19 7.04 -18.49 -4.55
CA PRO A 19 7.68 -19.50 -5.36
C PRO A 19 7.55 -20.88 -4.71
N ALA A 20 7.31 -21.91 -5.52
CA ALA A 20 7.38 -23.28 -5.02
C ALA A 20 8.80 -23.57 -4.52
N ARG A 21 8.93 -24.39 -3.47
CA ARG A 21 10.24 -24.75 -2.90
C ARG A 21 11.23 -25.25 -3.94
N THR A 22 10.75 -25.99 -4.94
CA THR A 22 11.55 -26.52 -6.05
C THR A 22 12.29 -25.42 -6.82
N VAL A 23 11.65 -24.27 -7.07
CA VAL A 23 12.27 -23.12 -7.77
C VAL A 23 13.49 -22.60 -7.01
N CYS A 24 13.42 -22.58 -5.68
CA CYS A 24 14.53 -22.11 -4.86
C CYS A 24 15.68 -23.14 -4.81
N LEU A 25 15.37 -24.43 -4.90
CA LEU A 25 16.36 -25.51 -4.84
C LEU A 25 17.25 -25.59 -6.08
N GLU A 26 16.88 -24.91 -7.18
CA GLU A 26 17.72 -24.78 -8.37
C GLU A 26 19.03 -24.03 -8.06
N CYS A 27 19.02 -23.13 -7.07
CA CYS A 27 20.19 -22.35 -6.67
C CYS A 27 20.62 -22.59 -5.21
N HIS A 28 19.72 -23.05 -4.33
CA HIS A 28 19.98 -23.22 -2.89
C HIS A 28 19.89 -24.68 -2.45
N GLN A 29 20.89 -25.17 -1.71
CA GLN A 29 20.89 -26.56 -1.20
C GLN A 29 19.82 -26.80 -0.12
N SER A 30 19.49 -25.78 0.66
CA SER A 30 18.36 -25.80 1.59
C SER A 30 17.76 -24.40 1.71
N VAL A 31 16.44 -24.36 1.88
CA VAL A 31 15.67 -23.11 1.97
C VAL A 31 14.54 -23.27 2.96
N ARG A 32 14.38 -22.26 3.81
CA ARG A 32 13.24 -22.12 4.71
C ARG A 32 12.31 -21.04 4.18
N ILE A 33 11.22 -21.45 3.55
CA ILE A 33 10.17 -20.53 3.10
C ILE A 33 9.23 -20.32 4.30
N GLY A 34 9.14 -19.08 4.78
CA GLY A 34 8.20 -18.72 5.84
C GLY A 34 6.75 -18.92 5.38
N LYS A 35 5.84 -19.15 6.34
CA LYS A 35 4.40 -19.10 6.02
C LYS A 35 4.02 -17.67 5.62
N PRO A 36 3.03 -17.49 4.73
CA PRO A 36 2.49 -16.17 4.43
C PRO A 36 2.09 -15.47 5.74
N ALA A 37 2.62 -14.26 5.96
CA ALA A 37 2.20 -13.44 7.08
C ALA A 37 0.75 -12.99 6.90
N ARG A 38 0.03 -12.79 8.00
CA ARG A 38 -1.31 -12.19 7.96
C ARG A 38 -1.18 -10.79 7.34
N ARG A 39 -1.93 -10.54 6.27
CA ARG A 39 -1.94 -9.27 5.55
C ARG A 39 -3.06 -8.40 6.12
N TRP A 40 -2.80 -7.11 6.21
CA TRP A 40 -3.77 -6.11 6.70
C TRP A 40 -4.70 -5.61 5.59
N VAL A 41 -4.46 -6.03 4.35
CA VAL A 41 -5.33 -5.79 3.19
C VAL A 41 -6.25 -7.00 3.03
N ASP A 42 -7.55 -6.75 2.88
CA ASP A 42 -8.58 -7.78 2.74
C ASP A 42 -8.83 -8.13 1.26
N LYS A 43 -9.05 -7.11 0.42
CA LYS A 43 -9.49 -7.28 -0.97
C LYS A 43 -8.45 -6.73 -1.93
N PHE A 44 -7.79 -7.64 -2.65
CA PHE A 44 -6.83 -7.27 -3.69
C PHE A 44 -6.68 -8.41 -4.69
N SER A 45 -6.72 -8.07 -5.98
CA SER A 45 -6.53 -8.99 -7.12
C SER A 45 -5.34 -8.53 -7.96
N HIS A 46 -4.27 -9.31 -8.02
CA HIS A 46 -3.18 -9.03 -8.95
C HIS A 46 -3.67 -9.11 -10.41
N GLU A 47 -4.52 -10.09 -10.73
CA GLU A 47 -5.07 -10.28 -12.08
C GLU A 47 -5.77 -9.01 -12.60
N GLN A 48 -6.60 -8.38 -11.79
CA GLN A 48 -7.30 -7.14 -12.18
C GLN A 48 -6.34 -5.95 -12.29
N HIS A 49 -5.43 -5.79 -11.33
CA HIS A 49 -4.53 -4.63 -11.33
C HIS A 49 -3.49 -4.71 -12.45
N LEU A 50 -3.01 -5.91 -12.81
CA LEU A 50 -2.06 -6.10 -13.90
C LEU A 50 -2.67 -5.83 -15.28
N LYS A 51 -4.00 -5.91 -15.44
CA LYS A 51 -4.70 -5.49 -16.67
C LYS A 51 -4.57 -3.98 -16.95
N LEU A 52 -4.24 -3.18 -15.93
CA LEU A 52 -3.96 -1.74 -16.09
C LEU A 52 -2.56 -1.49 -16.70
N GLY A 53 -1.74 -2.53 -16.83
CA GLY A 53 -0.35 -2.40 -17.29
C GLY A 53 0.54 -1.78 -16.23
N ASN A 54 1.52 -0.99 -16.68
CA ASN A 54 2.44 -0.31 -15.77
C ASN A 54 1.82 0.99 -15.23
N VAL A 55 1.47 1.00 -13.95
CA VAL A 55 0.87 2.16 -13.28
C VAL A 55 1.90 3.14 -12.72
N ALA A 56 3.20 2.86 -12.82
CA ALA A 56 4.24 3.73 -12.29
C ALA A 56 4.15 5.19 -12.80
N PRO A 57 3.87 5.45 -14.10
CA PRO A 57 3.68 6.82 -14.60
C PRO A 57 2.47 7.54 -13.97
N VAL A 58 1.41 6.80 -13.62
CA VAL A 58 0.21 7.36 -12.98
C VAL A 58 0.52 7.80 -11.55
N ILE A 59 1.28 7.00 -10.81
CA ILE A 59 1.71 7.34 -9.46
C ILE A 59 2.70 8.51 -9.49
N ALA A 60 3.65 8.51 -10.43
CA ALA A 60 4.61 9.60 -10.61
C ALA A 60 3.90 10.93 -10.90
N ALA A 61 2.93 10.92 -11.82
CA ALA A 61 2.12 12.11 -12.11
C ALA A 61 1.34 12.60 -10.89
N ALA A 62 0.86 11.71 -10.02
CA ALA A 62 0.18 12.09 -8.78
C ALA A 62 1.13 12.77 -7.78
N ILE A 63 2.39 12.33 -7.72
CA ILE A 63 3.45 12.97 -6.93
C ILE A 63 3.75 14.36 -7.49
N ASP A 64 3.97 14.48 -8.80
CA ASP A 64 4.28 15.75 -9.47
C ASP A 64 3.16 16.78 -9.32
N ALA A 65 1.91 16.32 -9.37
CA ALA A 65 0.72 17.15 -9.16
C ALA A 65 0.47 17.50 -7.68
N GLY A 66 1.27 16.99 -6.75
CA GLY A 66 1.09 17.21 -5.31
C GLY A 66 -0.16 16.54 -4.72
N THR A 67 -0.75 15.57 -5.42
CA THR A 67 -1.98 14.89 -4.99
C THR A 67 -1.72 13.54 -4.30
N TYR A 68 -0.49 13.05 -4.34
CA TYR A 68 -0.06 11.86 -3.61
C TYR A 68 -0.12 12.11 -2.10
N LEU A 69 -0.77 11.22 -1.34
CA LEU A 69 -1.19 11.49 0.04
C LEU A 69 -0.16 11.12 1.12
N SER A 70 1.07 10.84 0.73
CA SER A 70 2.15 10.54 1.68
C SER A 70 3.45 11.20 1.23
N PRO A 71 4.40 11.45 2.14
CA PRO A 71 5.74 11.85 1.76
C PRO A 71 6.31 10.88 0.71
N PRO A 72 6.75 11.37 -0.45
CA PRO A 72 7.25 10.48 -1.49
C PRO A 72 8.61 9.88 -1.13
N ASP A 73 9.45 10.52 -0.32
CA ASP A 73 10.73 9.97 0.19
C ASP A 73 11.61 9.31 -0.90
N GLY A 74 11.73 9.97 -2.06
CA GLY A 74 12.51 9.44 -3.20
C GLY A 74 11.79 8.39 -4.06
N LEU A 75 10.53 8.08 -3.75
CA LEU A 75 9.68 7.15 -4.51
C LEU A 75 9.63 7.47 -5.99
N HIS A 76 9.59 8.76 -6.37
CA HIS A 76 9.56 9.17 -7.78
C HIS A 76 10.68 8.53 -8.62
N ARG A 77 11.89 8.38 -8.05
CA ARG A 77 13.02 7.74 -8.75
C ARG A 77 12.80 6.24 -8.98
N GLN A 78 12.04 5.59 -8.10
CA GLN A 78 11.74 4.15 -8.18
C GLN A 78 10.63 3.85 -9.20
N LEU A 79 9.86 4.86 -9.60
CA LEU A 79 8.77 4.75 -10.57
C LEU A 79 9.24 4.91 -12.03
N ASP A 80 10.50 5.29 -12.27
CA ASP A 80 11.11 5.26 -13.60
C ASP A 80 11.52 3.83 -13.96
N THR A 81 10.52 3.01 -14.27
CA THR A 81 10.69 1.59 -14.50
C THR A 81 9.75 1.09 -15.59
N LYS A 82 10.24 0.12 -16.38
CA LYS A 82 9.41 -0.63 -17.33
C LYS A 82 8.77 -1.87 -16.70
N ASN A 83 9.16 -2.21 -15.47
CA ASN A 83 8.66 -3.37 -14.74
C ASN A 83 7.38 -3.00 -13.98
N PRO A 84 6.19 -3.47 -14.40
CA PRO A 84 4.93 -3.10 -13.76
C PRO A 84 4.84 -3.59 -12.31
N CYS A 85 5.63 -4.60 -11.91
CA CYS A 85 5.66 -5.05 -10.52
C CYS A 85 6.27 -3.98 -9.59
N VAL A 86 7.30 -3.27 -10.06
CA VAL A 86 8.03 -2.26 -9.26
C VAL A 86 7.18 -1.00 -9.03
N ALA A 87 6.15 -0.79 -9.86
CA ALA A 87 5.18 0.29 -9.67
C ALA A 87 4.47 0.24 -8.30
N CYS A 88 4.30 -0.97 -7.74
CA CYS A 88 3.72 -1.18 -6.41
C CYS A 88 4.74 -1.76 -5.44
N HIS A 89 5.65 -2.59 -5.94
CA HIS A 89 6.71 -3.22 -5.15
C HIS A 89 7.98 -2.37 -5.15
N HIS A 90 7.85 -1.22 -4.51
CA HIS A 90 8.87 -0.17 -4.44
C HIS A 90 10.24 -0.69 -3.99
N GLY A 91 11.25 -0.54 -4.84
CA GLY A 91 12.63 -0.94 -4.53
C GLY A 91 12.88 -2.45 -4.39
N ILE A 92 11.95 -3.31 -4.83
CA ILE A 92 12.08 -4.77 -4.67
C ILE A 92 13.28 -5.34 -5.43
N GLU A 93 13.71 -4.69 -6.52
CA GLU A 93 14.83 -5.14 -7.34
C GLU A 93 16.18 -5.03 -6.61
N GLN A 94 16.28 -4.16 -5.61
CA GLN A 94 17.47 -4.01 -4.76
C GLN A 94 17.33 -4.75 -3.42
N SER A 95 16.23 -5.48 -3.23
CA SER A 95 15.93 -6.16 -1.98
C SER A 95 16.59 -7.53 -1.92
N GLU A 96 17.38 -7.76 -0.88
CA GLU A 96 18.01 -9.06 -0.62
C GLU A 96 17.13 -9.98 0.26
N GLN A 97 16.00 -9.47 0.74
CA GLN A 97 15.13 -10.19 1.67
C GLN A 97 13.65 -9.92 1.40
N SER A 98 12.83 -10.97 1.55
CA SER A 98 11.38 -10.80 1.54
C SER A 98 10.93 -10.05 2.79
N SER A 99 10.45 -8.82 2.62
CA SER A 99 9.90 -8.02 3.72
C SER A 99 8.73 -7.16 3.25
N ASN A 100 7.98 -6.60 4.19
CA ASN A 100 6.89 -5.68 3.89
C ASN A 100 7.39 -4.29 3.42
N ALA A 101 8.71 -4.03 3.44
CA ALA A 101 9.28 -2.73 3.07
C ALA A 101 9.03 -2.40 1.59
N ASN A 102 8.92 -3.42 0.74
CA ASN A 102 8.65 -3.28 -0.69
C ASN A 102 7.18 -3.55 -1.02
N PHE A 103 6.25 -3.41 -0.08
CA PHE A 103 4.82 -3.49 -0.39
C PHE A 103 4.27 -2.13 -0.77
N PRO A 104 3.17 -2.07 -1.55
CA PRO A 104 2.51 -0.82 -1.85
C PRO A 104 2.09 -0.13 -0.57
N ARG A 105 2.26 1.19 -0.56
CA ARG A 105 1.76 2.09 0.48
C ARG A 105 0.27 2.33 0.23
N MET A 106 -0.47 2.68 1.27
CA MET A 106 -1.88 3.05 1.12
C MET A 106 -2.06 4.21 0.14
N ALA A 107 -1.14 5.18 0.14
CA ALA A 107 -1.16 6.30 -0.79
C ALA A 107 -1.07 5.89 -2.28
N ASP A 108 -0.41 4.76 -2.61
CA ASP A 108 -0.40 4.22 -3.98
C ASP A 108 -1.80 3.80 -4.41
N CYS A 109 -2.50 3.06 -3.54
CA CYS A 109 -3.88 2.63 -3.79
C CYS A 109 -4.81 3.84 -3.97
N LEU A 110 -4.62 4.88 -3.16
CA LEU A 110 -5.45 6.09 -3.16
C LEU A 110 -5.18 7.03 -4.35
N VAL A 111 -4.20 6.74 -5.21
CA VAL A 111 -4.08 7.44 -6.50
C VAL A 111 -5.34 7.19 -7.34
N CYS A 112 -5.80 5.94 -7.38
CA CYS A 112 -6.97 5.52 -8.14
C CYS A 112 -8.22 5.33 -7.25
N HIS A 113 -8.06 4.71 -6.08
CA HIS A 113 -9.14 4.43 -5.13
C HIS A 113 -9.33 5.58 -4.13
N ASN A 114 -9.49 6.80 -4.61
CA ASN A 114 -9.41 8.03 -3.80
C ASN A 114 -10.69 8.40 -3.01
N LYS A 115 -11.72 7.56 -3.05
CA LYS A 115 -12.98 7.79 -2.34
C LYS A 115 -12.96 7.06 -1.01
N ILE A 116 -12.79 7.84 0.06
CA ILE A 116 -12.90 7.37 1.44
C ILE A 116 -14.15 7.97 2.03
N ASP A 117 -15.13 7.12 2.31
CA ASP A 117 -16.36 7.46 3.02
C ASP A 117 -16.34 6.77 4.38
N LEU A 118 -16.10 7.54 5.45
CA LEU A 118 -16.00 7.04 6.80
C LEU A 118 -17.39 6.87 7.43
N PRO A 119 -17.62 5.82 8.25
CA PRO A 119 -16.68 4.75 8.64
C PRO A 119 -16.67 3.53 7.69
N PHE A 120 -17.51 3.52 6.64
CA PHE A 120 -17.84 2.30 5.90
C PHE A 120 -16.77 1.82 4.91
N SER A 121 -15.94 2.72 4.39
CA SER A 121 -14.97 2.39 3.35
C SER A 121 -13.72 1.66 3.88
N CYS A 122 -13.49 1.67 5.19
CA CYS A 122 -12.29 1.10 5.80
C CYS A 122 -12.14 -0.41 5.48
N THR A 123 -13.24 -1.16 5.56
CA THR A 123 -13.28 -2.61 5.34
C THR A 123 -13.25 -3.01 3.87
N LEU A 124 -13.28 -2.04 2.94
CA LEU A 124 -13.06 -2.32 1.53
C LEU A 124 -11.60 -2.64 1.24
N CYS A 125 -10.70 -2.06 2.03
CA CYS A 125 -9.26 -2.27 1.91
C CYS A 125 -8.70 -3.07 3.08
N HIS A 126 -9.16 -2.82 4.30
CA HIS A 126 -8.58 -3.41 5.51
C HIS A 126 -9.34 -4.63 5.99
N ALA A 127 -8.59 -5.62 6.50
CA ALA A 127 -9.17 -6.78 7.15
C ALA A 127 -9.92 -6.37 8.44
N GLU A 128 -11.01 -7.08 8.74
CA GLU A 128 -11.76 -6.84 9.97
C GLU A 128 -10.88 -6.99 11.22
N GLY A 129 -11.07 -6.10 12.20
CA GLY A 129 -10.25 -6.06 13.41
C GLY A 129 -8.86 -5.44 13.23
N THR A 130 -8.53 -4.89 12.06
CA THR A 130 -7.28 -4.13 11.88
C THR A 130 -7.28 -2.89 12.80
N GLN A 131 -6.20 -2.71 13.56
CA GLN A 131 -5.98 -1.51 14.37
C GLN A 131 -5.60 -0.34 13.46
N LEU A 132 -6.60 0.41 12.99
CA LEU A 132 -6.40 1.54 12.05
C LEU A 132 -6.10 2.87 12.74
N LYS A 133 -6.33 2.95 14.06
CA LYS A 133 -6.07 4.14 14.86
C LYS A 133 -4.56 4.44 14.86
N PRO A 134 -4.10 5.57 14.28
CA PRO A 134 -2.69 5.89 14.27
C PRO A 134 -2.15 6.18 15.68
N ALA A 135 -0.85 5.97 15.90
CA ALA A 135 -0.22 6.14 17.21
C ALA A 135 -0.34 7.57 17.78
N ASN A 136 -0.43 8.59 16.92
CA ASN A 136 -0.60 9.98 17.33
C ASN A 136 -2.03 10.33 17.76
N HIS A 137 -3.01 9.45 17.56
CA HIS A 137 -4.39 9.66 18.04
C HIS A 137 -4.49 9.29 19.52
N THR A 138 -3.73 9.96 20.38
CA THR A 138 -3.78 9.77 21.84
C THR A 138 -5.10 10.30 22.42
N ALA A 139 -5.34 10.10 23.72
CA ALA A 139 -6.55 10.60 24.38
C ALA A 139 -6.74 12.12 24.20
N ASP A 140 -5.65 12.88 24.33
CA ASP A 140 -5.67 14.35 24.23
C ASP A 140 -5.66 14.86 22.78
N PHE A 141 -5.57 13.96 21.78
CA PHE A 141 -5.44 14.38 20.38
C PHE A 141 -6.59 15.27 19.93
N LEU A 142 -7.83 14.96 20.35
CA LEU A 142 -9.01 15.76 19.97
C LEU A 142 -8.92 17.21 20.45
N ASP A 143 -8.38 17.44 21.65
CA ASP A 143 -8.24 18.78 22.23
C ASP A 143 -7.17 19.59 21.48
N PHE A 144 -6.01 18.98 21.21
CA PHE A 144 -4.94 19.66 20.47
C PHE A 144 -5.27 19.82 18.98
N HIS A 145 -5.94 18.85 18.38
CA HIS A 145 -6.36 18.85 16.97
C HIS A 145 -7.40 19.94 16.68
N SER A 146 -8.48 19.98 17.47
CA SER A 146 -9.58 20.94 17.29
C SER A 146 -9.16 22.39 17.53
N SER A 147 -8.12 22.61 18.34
CA SER A 147 -7.59 23.95 18.63
C SER A 147 -6.93 24.65 17.42
N GLY A 148 -6.59 23.91 16.36
CA GLY A 148 -5.83 24.42 15.21
C GLY A 148 -4.35 24.73 15.49
N LYS A 149 -3.88 24.58 16.73
CA LYS A 149 -2.51 24.92 17.14
C LYS A 149 -1.47 23.87 16.74
N ALA A 150 -1.91 22.66 16.42
CA ALA A 150 -1.04 21.50 16.21
C ALA A 150 -0.24 21.51 14.88
N LYS A 151 -0.40 22.53 14.01
CA LYS A 151 0.30 22.66 12.70
C LYS A 151 0.42 21.32 11.94
N LEU A 152 -0.68 20.56 11.91
CA LEU A 152 -0.70 19.24 11.30
C LEU A 152 -0.63 19.35 9.78
N ASP A 153 0.11 18.45 9.14
CA ASP A 153 0.03 18.25 7.70
C ASP A 153 -1.33 17.61 7.36
N LYS A 154 -2.25 18.42 6.84
CA LYS A 154 -3.61 17.96 6.49
C LYS A 154 -3.60 16.93 5.36
N GLN A 155 -2.56 16.92 4.52
CA GLN A 155 -2.47 16.01 3.38
C GLN A 155 -2.26 14.56 3.83
N SER A 156 -1.37 14.33 4.80
CA SER A 156 -1.19 13.01 5.41
C SER A 156 -2.45 12.47 6.09
N CYS A 157 -3.32 13.34 6.63
CA CYS A 157 -4.58 12.93 7.24
C CYS A 157 -5.58 12.39 6.21
N ALA A 158 -5.53 12.88 4.97
CA ALA A 158 -6.45 12.48 3.91
C ALA A 158 -6.29 11.02 3.48
N VAL A 159 -5.18 10.36 3.87
CA VAL A 159 -4.98 8.91 3.67
C VAL A 159 -6.08 8.09 4.36
N CYS A 160 -6.52 8.52 5.55
CA CYS A 160 -7.55 7.79 6.31
C CYS A 160 -8.89 8.54 6.34
N HIS A 161 -8.87 9.87 6.29
CA HIS A 161 -10.08 10.68 6.39
C HIS A 161 -10.69 11.02 5.03
N GLY A 162 -9.93 10.92 3.95
CA GLY A 162 -10.35 11.37 2.63
C GLY A 162 -10.14 12.87 2.40
N ARG A 163 -10.17 13.28 1.13
CA ARG A 163 -9.85 14.66 0.71
C ARG A 163 -10.98 15.66 0.94
N ARG A 164 -12.21 15.18 1.15
CA ARG A 164 -13.40 16.01 1.39
C ARG A 164 -13.80 16.04 2.86
N PHE A 165 -13.00 15.45 3.74
CA PHE A 165 -13.30 15.40 5.15
C PHE A 165 -13.20 16.80 5.76
N THR A 166 -14.26 17.20 6.44
CA THR A 166 -14.36 18.49 7.14
C THR A 166 -14.49 18.25 8.63
N CYS A 167 -14.30 19.28 9.45
CA CYS A 167 -14.47 19.20 10.91
C CYS A 167 -15.85 18.65 11.32
N LEU A 168 -16.90 18.92 10.54
CA LEU A 168 -18.26 18.36 10.70
C LEU A 168 -18.39 16.86 10.38
N GLY A 169 -17.34 16.22 9.87
CA GLY A 169 -17.32 14.78 9.67
C GLY A 169 -17.01 13.99 10.96
N CYS A 170 -16.53 14.67 12.00
CA CYS A 170 -16.24 14.10 13.32
C CYS A 170 -17.14 14.65 14.44
N HIS A 171 -17.70 15.86 14.28
CA HIS A 171 -18.58 16.57 15.23
C HIS A 171 -20.01 16.62 14.72
#